data_AF-R9JIX8-F1
#
_entry.id   AF-R9JIX8-F1
#
_cell.length_a   1.000
_cell.length_b   1.000
_cell.length_c   1.000
_cell.angle_alpha   90.00
_cell.angle_beta   90.00
_cell.angle_gamma   90.00
#
_symmetry.space_group_name_H-M   'P 1'
#
loop_
_entity.id
_entity.type
_entity.pdbx_description
1 polymer ?
#
loop_
_entity_poly.entity_id
_entity_poly.type
_entity_poly.pdbx_seq_one_letter_code
_entity_poly.pdbx_strand_id
1 'polypeptide(L)'
;MKYCKKAALKVECIASKEDFDFFGITLEDVLDRTEAGTYFLKKAKELCAMTQKVTWTNIAYTLNITMLPDGNVSFEFSECIEDYIASLRHSVVMADEQTKGPLEEFIQALEEADEDGARRLVAHFEQNIKKNS
;
A
#
# COMPACT_ATOMS: atom_id res chain seq x y z
N MET A 1 -17.26 -9.15 -1.23
CA MET A 1 -16.28 -8.10 -0.88
C MET A 1 -17.02 -6.78 -0.71
N LYS A 2 -16.62 -5.97 0.28
CA LYS A 2 -17.15 -4.62 0.52
C LYS A 2 -16.07 -3.59 0.18
N TYR A 3 -16.43 -2.57 -0.60
CA TYR A 3 -15.51 -1.53 -1.05
C TYR A 3 -15.88 -0.18 -0.45
N CYS A 4 -14.90 0.54 0.11
CA CYS A 4 -15.10 1.84 0.74
C CYS A 4 -14.04 2.83 0.25
N LYS A 5 -14.46 4.08 -0.04
CA LYS A 5 -13.53 5.19 -0.22
C LYS A 5 -13.14 5.77 1.14
N LYS A 6 -11.84 5.90 1.41
CA LYS A 6 -11.33 6.49 2.66
C LYS A 6 -10.78 7.90 2.41
N ALA A 7 -10.12 8.11 1.26
CA ALA A 7 -9.65 9.41 0.80
C ALA A 7 -9.62 9.49 -0.74
N ALA A 8 -9.11 10.58 -1.31
CA ALA A 8 -8.98 10.75 -2.76
C ALA A 8 -8.12 9.65 -3.41
N LEU A 9 -7.06 9.24 -2.73
CA LEU A 9 -6.09 8.22 -3.16
C LEU A 9 -5.98 7.09 -2.13
N LYS A 10 -7.07 6.76 -1.43
CA LYS A 10 -7.12 5.70 -0.43
C LYS A 10 -8.45 4.98 -0.47
N VAL A 11 -8.39 3.66 -0.59
CA VAL A 11 -9.57 2.79 -0.59
C VAL A 11 -9.36 1.61 0.35
N GLU A 12 -10.46 1.09 0.86
CA GLU A 12 -10.49 -0.09 1.73
C GLU A 12 -11.38 -1.17 1.10
N CYS A 13 -10.82 -2.36 0.92
CA CYS A 13 -11.54 -3.57 0.55
C CYS A 13 -11.63 -4.49 1.76
N ILE A 14 -12.84 -4.83 2.19
CA ILE A 14 -13.07 -5.82 3.25
C ILE A 14 -13.53 -7.12 2.58
N ALA A 15 -12.72 -8.16 2.72
CA ALA A 15 -12.98 -9.49 2.20
C ALA A 15 -13.38 -10.43 3.35
N SER A 16 -14.46 -11.18 3.11
CA SER A 16 -14.91 -12.25 3.99
C SER A 16 -14.29 -13.58 3.60
N LYS A 17 -14.43 -14.61 4.46
CA LYS A 17 -14.01 -15.97 4.11
C LYS A 17 -14.65 -16.48 2.82
N GLU A 18 -15.94 -16.18 2.59
CA GLU A 18 -16.65 -16.57 1.37
C GLU A 18 -16.02 -15.92 0.12
N ASP A 19 -15.47 -14.71 0.25
CA ASP A 19 -14.75 -14.07 -0.84
C ASP A 19 -13.46 -14.83 -1.16
N PHE A 20 -12.67 -15.18 -0.15
CA PHE A 20 -11.46 -16.00 -0.33
C PHE A 20 -11.78 -17.34 -1.00
N ASP A 21 -12.81 -18.04 -0.53
CA ASP A 21 -13.28 -19.30 -1.10
C ASP A 21 -13.72 -19.13 -2.57
N PHE A 22 -14.41 -18.03 -2.91
CA PHE A 22 -14.81 -17.71 -4.29
C PHE A 22 -13.61 -17.49 -5.21
N PHE A 23 -12.55 -16.83 -4.73
CA PHE A 23 -11.31 -16.64 -5.49
C PHE A 23 -10.40 -17.87 -5.47
N GLY A 24 -10.71 -18.90 -4.68
CA GLY A 24 -9.91 -20.11 -4.54
C GLY A 24 -8.53 -19.84 -3.95
N ILE A 25 -8.41 -18.87 -3.04
CA ILE A 25 -7.15 -18.49 -2.39
C ILE A 25 -7.31 -18.47 -0.87
N THR A 26 -6.20 -18.55 -0.14
CA THR A 26 -6.20 -18.37 1.32
C THR A 26 -5.62 -17.02 1.74
N LEU A 27 -5.69 -16.69 3.03
CA LEU A 27 -5.01 -15.51 3.55
C LEU A 27 -3.48 -15.69 3.49
N GLU A 28 -2.99 -16.91 3.73
CA GLU A 28 -1.58 -17.25 3.63
C GLU A 28 -1.03 -16.97 2.23
N ASP A 29 -1.77 -17.31 1.17
CA ASP A 29 -1.39 -16.96 -0.20
C ASP A 29 -1.11 -15.46 -0.38
N VAL A 30 -1.91 -14.62 0.27
CA VAL A 30 -1.76 -13.16 0.22
C VAL A 30 -0.55 -12.70 1.03
N LEU A 31 -0.37 -13.22 2.25
CA LEU A 31 0.75 -12.85 3.12
C LEU A 31 2.09 -13.31 2.56
N ASP A 32 2.15 -14.52 2.00
CA ASP A 32 3.33 -15.11 1.38
C ASP A 32 3.59 -14.55 -0.03
N ARG A 33 2.69 -13.71 -0.54
CA ARG A 33 2.75 -13.10 -1.88
C ARG A 33 2.91 -14.15 -2.99
N THR A 34 2.17 -15.25 -2.90
CA THR A 34 2.09 -16.22 -4.00
C THR A 34 1.53 -15.56 -5.26
N GLU A 35 1.66 -16.21 -6.42
CA GLU A 35 1.10 -15.67 -7.67
C GLU A 35 -0.41 -15.41 -7.53
N ALA A 36 -1.12 -16.34 -6.88
CA ALA A 36 -2.55 -16.25 -6.63
C ALA A 36 -2.89 -15.11 -5.66
N GLY A 37 -2.15 -14.98 -4.54
CA GLY A 37 -2.33 -13.88 -3.59
C GLY A 37 -2.05 -12.51 -4.21
N THR A 38 -0.99 -12.41 -5.03
CA THR A 38 -0.65 -11.19 -5.76
C THR A 38 -1.73 -10.82 -6.78
N TYR A 39 -2.25 -11.81 -7.52
CA TYR A 39 -3.35 -11.59 -8.46
C TYR A 39 -4.62 -11.12 -7.74
N PHE A 40 -4.96 -11.72 -6.59
CA PHE A 40 -6.08 -11.30 -5.76
C PHE A 40 -5.93 -9.85 -5.31
N LEU A 41 -4.78 -9.46 -4.74
CA LEU A 41 -4.53 -8.08 -4.29
C LEU A 41 -4.69 -7.08 -5.44
N LYS A 42 -4.17 -7.41 -6.63
CA LYS A 42 -4.33 -6.58 -7.82
C LYS A 42 -5.81 -6.41 -8.17
N LYS A 43 -6.59 -7.50 -8.17
CA LYS A 43 -8.03 -7.46 -8.48
C LYS A 43 -8.82 -6.70 -7.41
N ALA A 44 -8.51 -6.88 -6.14
CA ALA A 44 -9.13 -6.14 -5.05
C ALA A 44 -8.88 -4.63 -5.19
N LYS A 45 -7.63 -4.21 -5.47
CA LYS A 45 -7.29 -2.79 -5.75
C LYS A 45 -8.08 -2.25 -6.94
N GLU A 46 -8.07 -2.97 -8.07
CA GLU A 46 -8.73 -2.57 -9.32
C GLU A 46 -10.25 -2.40 -9.12
N LEU A 47 -10.92 -3.42 -8.56
CA LEU A 47 -12.37 -3.42 -8.34
C LEU A 47 -12.79 -2.35 -7.34
N CYS A 48 -12.03 -2.19 -6.26
CA CYS A 48 -12.32 -1.19 -5.24
C CYS A 48 -12.19 0.22 -5.82
N ALA A 49 -11.10 0.52 -6.54
CA ALA A 49 -10.90 1.81 -7.19
C ALA A 49 -11.95 2.12 -8.26
N MET A 50 -12.31 1.14 -9.09
CA MET A 50 -13.36 1.30 -10.10
C MET A 50 -14.71 1.59 -9.45
N THR A 51 -15.08 0.84 -8.40
CA THR A 51 -16.35 1.04 -7.68
C THR A 51 -16.41 2.41 -7.00
N GLN A 52 -15.29 2.84 -6.40
CA GLN A 52 -15.20 4.08 -5.63
C GLN A 52 -14.77 5.30 -6.45
N LYS A 53 -14.56 5.13 -7.77
CA LYS A 53 -14.13 6.18 -8.71
C LYS A 53 -12.84 6.87 -8.22
N VAL A 54 -11.84 6.08 -7.87
CA VAL A 54 -10.49 6.55 -7.50
C VAL A 54 -9.55 6.36 -8.69
N THR A 55 -8.81 7.42 -9.01
CA THR A 55 -7.79 7.41 -10.06
C THR A 55 -6.42 7.41 -9.41
N TRP A 56 -5.67 6.32 -9.62
CA TRP A 56 -4.32 6.16 -9.08
C TRP A 56 -3.30 6.99 -9.85
N THR A 57 -2.33 7.52 -9.11
CA THR A 57 -1.13 8.18 -9.62
C THR A 57 0.00 7.19 -9.94
N ASN A 58 -0.07 5.97 -9.36
CA ASN A 58 0.97 4.93 -9.41
C ASN A 58 2.30 5.34 -8.77
N ILE A 59 2.24 6.20 -7.76
CA ILE A 59 3.37 6.69 -6.95
C ILE A 59 2.98 6.54 -5.48
N ALA A 60 3.94 6.23 -4.60
CA ALA A 60 3.73 6.16 -3.16
C ALA A 60 2.76 5.03 -2.74
N TYR A 61 2.77 3.91 -3.46
CA TYR A 61 1.86 2.81 -3.19
C TYR A 61 2.15 2.14 -1.84
N THR A 62 1.13 2.04 -1.00
CA THR A 62 1.15 1.27 0.25
C THR A 62 -0.03 0.32 0.33
N LEU A 63 0.16 -0.77 1.06
CA LEU A 63 -0.85 -1.76 1.38
C LEU A 63 -0.78 -2.07 2.87
N ASN A 64 -1.87 -1.85 3.58
CA ASN A 64 -2.06 -2.31 4.95
C ASN A 64 -3.07 -3.46 4.97
N ILE A 65 -2.74 -4.54 5.68
CA ILE A 65 -3.59 -5.74 5.81
C ILE A 65 -3.92 -5.91 7.29
N THR A 66 -5.20 -5.89 7.62
CA THR A 66 -5.67 -6.00 9.01
C THR A 66 -6.70 -7.11 9.13
N MET A 67 -6.48 -8.06 10.04
CA MET A 67 -7.53 -9.01 10.43
C MET A 67 -8.51 -8.33 11.37
N LEU A 68 -9.79 -8.32 10.99
CA LEU A 68 -10.85 -7.69 11.75
C LEU A 68 -11.42 -8.66 12.80
N PRO A 69 -12.01 -8.15 13.91
CA PRO A 69 -12.54 -9.00 14.98
C PRO A 69 -13.65 -9.97 14.56
N ASP A 70 -14.35 -9.67 13.48
CA ASP A 70 -15.41 -10.51 12.90
C ASP A 70 -14.88 -11.61 11.96
N GLY A 71 -13.56 -11.74 11.84
CA GLY A 71 -12.91 -12.72 10.97
C GLY A 71 -12.77 -12.29 9.52
N ASN A 72 -13.24 -11.09 9.16
CA ASN A 72 -12.97 -10.51 7.84
C ASN A 72 -11.55 -9.94 7.77
N VAL A 73 -11.05 -9.72 6.56
CA VAL A 73 -9.74 -9.11 6.32
C VAL A 73 -9.93 -7.78 5.60
N SER A 74 -9.36 -6.71 6.18
CA SER A 74 -9.30 -5.39 5.56
C SER A 74 -7.99 -5.23 4.79
N PHE A 75 -8.12 -4.80 3.54
CA PHE A 75 -7.04 -4.40 2.65
C PHE A 75 -7.18 -2.91 2.36
N GLU A 76 -6.31 -2.11 2.95
CA GLU A 76 -6.24 -0.68 2.68
C GLU A 76 -5.15 -0.40 1.65
N PHE A 77 -5.57 0.03 0.47
CA PHE A 77 -4.70 0.45 -0.62
C PHE A 77 -4.60 1.97 -0.63
N SER A 78 -3.39 2.51 -0.63
CA SER A 78 -3.18 3.96 -0.59
C SER A 78 -2.05 4.42 -1.50
N GLU A 79 -2.18 5.64 -2.00
CA GLU A 79 -1.14 6.46 -2.62
C GLU A 79 -1.08 7.85 -1.96
N CYS A 80 -1.60 7.97 -0.73
CA CYS A 80 -1.44 9.16 0.09
C CYS A 80 0.00 9.23 0.63
N ILE A 81 0.61 10.41 0.56
CA ILE A 81 1.98 10.64 1.04
C ILE A 81 2.11 10.34 2.55
N GLU A 82 1.09 10.68 3.34
CA GLU A 82 1.04 10.38 4.78
C GLU A 82 1.17 8.88 5.09
N ASP A 83 0.48 8.01 4.35
CA ASP A 83 0.55 6.57 4.53
C ASP A 83 1.92 6.03 4.08
N TYR A 84 2.49 6.61 3.03
CA TYR A 84 3.84 6.28 2.56
C TYR A 84 4.91 6.65 3.59
N ILE A 85 4.84 7.84 4.18
CA ILE A 85 5.72 8.28 5.27
C ILE A 85 5.59 7.33 6.47
N ALA A 86 4.37 6.96 6.86
CA ALA A 86 4.15 6.00 7.93
C ALA A 86 4.82 4.65 7.62
N SER A 87 4.67 4.14 6.40
CA SER A 87 5.34 2.91 5.95
C SER A 87 6.87 3.03 6.01
N LEU A 88 7.44 4.15 5.56
CA LEU A 88 8.89 4.38 5.63
C LEU A 88 9.37 4.42 7.08
N ARG A 89 8.63 5.05 7.99
CA ARG A 89 8.95 5.06 9.43
C ARG A 89 8.98 3.66 10.02
N HIS A 90 8.06 2.78 9.62
CA HIS A 90 8.14 1.38 10.01
C HIS A 90 9.39 0.68 9.47
N SER A 91 9.79 0.97 8.21
CA SER A 91 11.03 0.45 7.63
C SER A 91 12.29 0.94 8.35
N VAL A 92 12.32 2.20 8.81
CA VAL A 92 13.43 2.77 9.59
C VAL A 92 13.71 1.96 10.86
N VAL A 93 12.67 1.48 11.56
CA VAL A 93 12.86 0.67 12.78
C VAL A 93 13.63 -0.62 12.52
N MET A 94 13.50 -1.17 11.30
CA MET A 94 14.15 -2.42 10.88
C MET A 94 15.44 -2.19 10.08
N ALA A 95 15.81 -0.93 9.80
CA ALA A 95 16.94 -0.59 8.95
C ALA A 95 18.28 -0.74 9.71
N ASP A 96 19.34 -1.07 8.97
CA ASP A 96 20.71 -0.99 9.50
C ASP A 96 21.16 0.47 9.67
N GLU A 97 22.25 0.67 10.40
CA GLU A 97 22.81 2.01 10.69
C GLU A 97 23.20 2.79 9.41
N GLN A 98 23.54 2.11 8.31
CA GLN A 98 23.93 2.78 7.06
C GLN A 98 22.71 3.29 6.29
N THR A 99 21.59 2.59 6.39
CA THR A 99 20.35 2.89 5.66
C THR A 99 19.44 3.82 6.46
N LYS A 100 19.55 3.80 7.79
CA LYS A 100 18.72 4.57 8.71
C LYS A 100 18.78 6.08 8.46
N GLY A 101 19.99 6.66 8.46
CA GLY A 101 20.18 8.11 8.27
C GLY A 101 19.58 8.63 6.96
N PRO A 102 19.93 8.03 5.80
CA PRO A 102 19.33 8.42 4.52
C PRO A 102 17.80 8.29 4.47
N LEU A 103 17.21 7.27 5.11
CA LEU A 103 15.76 7.13 5.18
C LEU A 103 15.11 8.21 6.06
N GLU A 104 15.73 8.56 7.20
CA GLU A 104 15.26 9.64 8.07
C GLU A 104 15.31 11.00 7.37
N GLU A 105 16.39 11.30 6.65
CA GLU A 105 16.52 12.51 5.82
C GLU A 105 15.46 12.55 4.71
N PHE A 106 15.20 11.42 4.06
CA PHE A 106 14.17 11.33 3.03
C PHE A 106 12.76 11.54 3.60
N ILE A 107 12.45 10.93 4.75
CA ILE A 107 11.18 11.15 5.44
C ILE A 107 11.02 12.63 5.77
N GLN A 108 12.03 13.28 6.35
CA GLN A 108 11.98 14.70 6.68
C GLN A 108 11.71 15.56 5.43
N ALA A 109 12.38 15.28 4.31
CA ALA A 109 12.16 15.99 3.06
C ALA A 109 10.72 15.83 2.53
N LEU A 110 10.10 14.66 2.74
CA LEU A 110 8.70 14.45 2.39
C LEU A 110 7.74 15.23 3.30
N GLU A 111 8.04 15.33 4.59
CA GLU A 111 7.21 16.06 5.57
C GLU A 111 7.26 17.58 5.39
N GLU A 112 8.38 18.11 4.90
CA GLU A 112 8.56 19.55 4.63
C GLU A 112 8.03 19.98 3.25
N ALA A 113 7.86 19.04 2.32
CA ALA A 113 7.40 19.31 0.97
C ALA A 113 5.86 19.48 0.90
N ASP A 114 5.40 20.24 -0.11
CA ASP A 114 4.00 20.19 -0.53
C ASP A 114 3.68 18.88 -1.25
N GLU A 115 2.39 18.61 -1.48
CA GLU A 115 1.91 17.35 -2.10
C GLU A 115 2.62 17.04 -3.42
N ASP A 116 2.75 18.03 -4.31
CA ASP A 116 3.38 17.86 -5.61
C ASP A 116 4.90 17.65 -5.50
N GLY A 117 5.57 18.35 -4.58
CA GLY A 117 6.98 18.18 -4.26
C GLY A 117 7.27 16.80 -3.71
N ALA A 118 6.51 16.36 -2.71
CA ALA A 118 6.63 15.04 -2.11
C ALA A 118 6.43 13.93 -3.16
N ARG A 119 5.41 14.05 -4.03
CA ARG A 119 5.19 13.07 -5.11
C ARG A 119 6.36 12.98 -6.09
N ARG A 120 7.00 14.10 -6.45
CA ARG A 120 8.20 14.10 -7.30
C ARG A 120 9.38 13.40 -6.61
N LEU A 121 9.57 13.67 -5.32
CA LEU A 121 10.61 13.03 -4.51
C LEU A 121 10.41 11.51 -4.44
N VAL A 122 9.18 11.05 -4.14
CA VAL A 122 8.85 9.62 -4.12
C VAL A 122 9.04 8.98 -5.50
N ALA A 123 8.56 9.61 -6.57
CA ALA A 123 8.74 9.07 -7.92
C ALA A 123 10.21 8.89 -8.29
N HIS A 124 11.07 9.84 -7.92
CA HIS A 124 12.51 9.74 -8.15
C HIS A 124 13.13 8.59 -7.34
N PHE A 125 12.76 8.49 -6.06
CA PHE A 125 13.22 7.42 -5.17
C PHE A 125 12.82 6.02 -5.68
N GLU A 126 11.55 5.81 -6.01
CA GLU A 126 11.04 4.53 -6.53
C GLU A 126 11.68 4.13 -7.87
N GLN A 127 11.96 5.10 -8.74
CA GLN A 127 12.67 4.85 -10.00
C GLN A 127 14.11 4.38 -9.77
N ASN A 128 14.80 4.95 -8.77
CA ASN A 128 16.17 4.56 -8.45
C ASN A 128 16.22 3.14 -7.87
N ILE A 129 15.27 2.76 -7.02
CA ILE A 129 15.17 1.39 -6.51
C ILE A 129 14.98 0.39 -7.66
N LYS A 130 14.02 0.64 -8.55
CA LYS A 130 13.72 -0.25 -9.69
C LYS A 130 14.89 -0.47 -10.65
N LYS A 131 15.83 0.48 -10.73
CA LYS A 131 17.03 0.36 -11.57
C LYS A 131 18.14 -0.49 -10.92
N ASN A 132 18.10 -0.61 -9.60
CA ASN A 132 19.15 -1.25 -8.79
C ASN A 132 18.72 -2.62 -8.23
N SER A 133 17.49 -3.05 -8.48
CA SER A 133 16.89 -4.34 -8.11
C SER A 133 16.78 -5.27 -9.31
#